data_AF-A0A931WKJ3-F1
#
_entry.id   AF-A0A931WKJ3-F1
#
_cell.length_a   1.000
_cell.length_b   1.000
_cell.length_c   1.000
_cell.angle_alpha   90.00
_cell.angle_beta   90.00
_cell.angle_gamma   90.00
#
_symmetry.space_group_name_H-M   'P 1'
#
loop_
_entity.id
_entity.type
_entity.pdbx_description
1 polymer ?
#
loop_
_entity_poly.entity_id
_entity_poly.type
_entity_poly.pdbx_seq_one_letter_code
_entity_poly.pdbx_strand_id
1 'polypeptide(L)'
;MVYDDRSVKPMSASLMRAKIATRMLAGLYEDVPTLMTSSVRLMVELPGSSRQPGPPYPFTFAVSPAWCGGLQGARLVGSGKIDIGWLNPSVIATMAYLGKGPFRRSLPLRALAVFPSWDRLVIAVSGNLGIGSLEELKEKRPALRVSVAENDCVSFAIAALLKAHGLSLKSFVEWGGSVEPVVRPSNPRRREGIISGEIQMVIDEGLDSWGPVALEHGMVFLSFSEKATAKLERYGFQRAPLTGGRLNGRVREATNVIDYSGWPIVTHASLPDELAYQFVAVLDRVHEEIPYDATQVPPMSSLCRNTEAGPLGIPLHPGAERYYREKGYL
;
A
#
# COMPACT_ATOMS: atom_id res chain seq x y z
N MET A 1 19.63 -24.82 -27.33
CA MET A 1 20.72 -23.82 -27.39
C MET A 1 21.30 -23.75 -25.99
N VAL A 2 22.49 -24.28 -25.80
CA VAL A 2 23.15 -24.40 -24.49
C VAL A 2 23.56 -22.99 -24.04
N TYR A 3 23.18 -22.62 -22.82
CA TYR A 3 23.60 -21.37 -22.18
C TYR A 3 25.14 -21.39 -22.08
N ASP A 4 25.83 -20.49 -22.78
CA ASP A 4 27.29 -20.41 -22.76
C ASP A 4 27.75 -19.67 -21.48
N ASP A 5 28.15 -20.47 -20.50
CA ASP A 5 28.63 -20.05 -19.17
C ASP A 5 29.96 -19.25 -19.22
N ARG A 6 30.58 -19.10 -20.40
CA ARG A 6 31.87 -18.39 -20.55
C ARG A 6 31.76 -16.87 -20.60
N SER A 7 30.55 -16.30 -20.64
CA SER A 7 30.35 -14.84 -20.68
C SER A 7 30.30 -14.17 -19.31
N VAL A 8 30.29 -14.93 -18.20
CA VAL A 8 30.37 -14.37 -16.85
C VAL A 8 31.84 -14.14 -16.52
N LYS A 9 32.35 -12.93 -16.81
CA LYS A 9 33.65 -12.50 -16.28
C LYS A 9 33.64 -12.70 -14.75
N PRO A 10 34.74 -13.19 -14.14
CA PRO A 10 34.86 -13.25 -12.69
C PRO A 10 34.47 -11.91 -12.08
N MET A 11 33.66 -11.93 -11.02
CA MET A 11 33.19 -10.71 -10.36
C MET A 11 34.39 -9.84 -10.03
N SER A 12 34.44 -8.62 -10.59
CA SER A 12 35.56 -7.71 -10.34
C SER A 12 35.66 -7.39 -8.84
N ALA A 13 36.85 -7.05 -8.36
CA ALA A 13 37.02 -6.65 -6.96
C ALA A 13 36.09 -5.49 -6.55
N SER A 14 35.80 -4.58 -7.48
CA SER A 14 34.83 -3.49 -7.26
C SER A 14 33.39 -4.00 -7.12
N LEU A 15 32.96 -4.95 -7.96
CA LEU A 15 31.65 -5.59 -7.85
C LEU A 15 31.54 -6.42 -6.55
N MET A 16 32.62 -7.08 -6.14
CA MET A 16 32.67 -7.84 -4.88
C MET A 16 32.49 -6.92 -3.67
N ARG A 17 33.19 -5.76 -3.63
CA ARG A 17 33.01 -4.76 -2.57
C ARG A 17 31.60 -4.18 -2.56
N ALA A 18 31.03 -3.86 -3.72
CA ALA A 18 29.65 -3.40 -3.82
C ALA A 18 28.67 -4.43 -3.26
N LYS A 19 28.83 -5.71 -3.61
CA LYS A 19 28.02 -6.82 -3.07
C LYS A 19 28.12 -6.92 -1.55
N ILE A 20 29.33 -6.84 -0.98
CA ILE A 20 29.54 -6.87 0.47
C ILE A 20 28.83 -5.69 1.14
N ALA A 21 29.00 -4.47 0.61
CA ALA A 21 28.35 -3.27 1.14
C ALA A 21 26.82 -3.37 1.12
N THR A 22 26.22 -3.89 0.04
CA THR A 22 24.76 -4.09 -0.04
C THR A 22 24.27 -5.12 0.99
N ARG A 23 25.04 -6.19 1.26
CA ARG A 23 24.68 -7.16 2.30
C ARG A 23 24.78 -6.57 3.71
N MET A 24 25.79 -5.76 3.98
CA MET A 24 25.88 -5.05 5.27
C MET A 24 24.71 -4.09 5.45
N LEU A 25 24.33 -3.35 4.40
CA LEU A 25 23.15 -2.47 4.44
C LEU A 25 21.87 -3.26 4.72
N ALA A 26 21.68 -4.42 4.08
CA ALA A 26 20.56 -5.31 4.34
C ALA A 26 20.54 -5.78 5.81
N GLY A 27 21.69 -6.25 6.33
CA GLY A 27 21.81 -6.65 7.74
C GLY A 27 21.50 -5.54 8.74
N LEU A 28 21.85 -4.27 8.44
CA LEU A 28 21.45 -3.14 9.28
C LEU A 28 19.93 -2.93 9.34
N TYR A 29 19.22 -3.20 8.24
CA TYR A 29 17.75 -3.17 8.23
C TYR A 29 17.14 -4.36 8.95
N GLU A 30 17.81 -5.51 8.98
CA GLU A 30 17.36 -6.70 9.72
C GLU A 30 17.57 -6.53 11.23
N ASP A 31 18.77 -6.11 11.65
CA ASP A 31 19.17 -6.11 13.05
C ASP A 31 18.73 -4.84 13.81
N VAL A 32 18.72 -3.69 13.12
CA VAL A 32 18.46 -2.38 13.74
C VAL A 32 17.53 -1.49 12.90
N PRO A 33 16.35 -1.98 12.46
CA PRO A 33 15.45 -1.24 11.56
C PRO A 33 15.00 0.12 12.11
N THR A 34 14.86 0.25 13.44
CA THR A 34 14.47 1.49 14.10
C THR A 34 15.59 2.53 14.22
N LEU A 35 16.84 2.18 13.92
CA LEU A 35 17.92 3.15 13.72
C LEU A 35 17.99 3.62 12.27
N MET A 36 17.55 2.78 11.35
CA MET A 36 17.51 3.03 9.91
C MET A 36 16.22 3.77 9.48
N THR A 37 15.57 4.53 10.39
CA THR A 37 14.22 5.14 10.39
C THR A 37 13.79 6.00 9.17
N SER A 38 14.52 5.94 8.07
CA SER A 38 14.42 6.81 6.92
C SER A 38 14.17 6.02 5.63
N SER A 39 13.75 6.75 4.60
CA SER A 39 13.70 6.27 3.23
C SER A 39 15.00 5.60 2.76
N VAL A 40 14.90 4.45 2.10
CA VAL A 40 15.98 3.91 1.30
C VAL A 40 15.87 4.45 -0.12
N ARG A 41 16.94 5.07 -0.60
CA ARG A 41 17.17 5.28 -2.03
C ARG A 41 18.48 4.58 -2.38
N LEU A 42 18.39 3.45 -3.07
CA LEU A 42 19.54 2.81 -3.68
C LEU A 42 19.71 3.39 -5.08
N MET A 43 20.88 3.93 -5.38
CA MET A 43 21.25 4.36 -6.71
C MET A 43 22.42 3.51 -7.19
N VAL A 44 22.29 2.92 -8.37
CA VAL A 44 23.32 2.12 -9.02
C VAL A 44 23.54 2.66 -10.42
N GLU A 45 24.79 2.82 -10.80
CA GLU A 45 25.17 3.18 -12.16
C GLU A 45 25.20 1.94 -13.05
N LEU A 46 24.25 1.84 -13.99
CA LEU A 46 24.23 0.73 -14.95
C LEU A 46 25.10 1.09 -16.17
N PRO A 47 26.00 0.22 -16.62
CA PRO A 47 26.77 0.46 -17.83
C PRO A 47 25.83 0.56 -19.04
N GLY A 48 26.09 1.51 -19.95
CA GLY A 48 25.36 1.62 -21.20
C GLY A 48 25.40 0.31 -22.01
N SER A 49 24.36 0.06 -22.80
CA SER A 49 24.29 -1.13 -23.66
C SER A 49 24.64 -0.78 -25.11
N SER A 50 24.94 -1.78 -25.95
CA SER A 50 25.13 -1.57 -27.39
C SER A 50 23.89 -1.01 -28.10
N ARG A 51 22.69 -1.19 -27.52
CA ARG A 51 21.42 -0.63 -28.01
C ARG A 51 21.12 0.77 -27.47
N GLN A 52 21.81 1.21 -26.41
CA GLN A 52 21.77 2.58 -25.90
C GLN A 52 23.16 3.00 -25.41
N PRO A 53 24.04 3.43 -26.32
CA PRO A 53 25.36 3.92 -25.95
C PRO A 53 25.22 5.29 -25.25
N GLY A 54 25.69 5.36 -24.00
CA GLY A 54 25.66 6.56 -23.16
C GLY A 54 26.39 6.34 -21.83
N PRO A 55 26.68 7.43 -21.08
CA PRO A 55 27.23 7.35 -19.72
C PRO A 55 26.33 6.51 -18.80
N PRO A 56 26.84 6.03 -17.65
CA PRO A 56 26.06 5.15 -16.78
C PRO A 56 24.69 5.76 -16.45
N TYR A 57 23.63 4.98 -16.64
CA TYR A 57 22.28 5.43 -16.26
C TYR A 57 22.10 5.20 -14.76
N PRO A 58 21.68 6.22 -13.98
CA PRO A 58 21.41 6.07 -12.57
C PRO A 58 20.11 5.27 -12.37
N PHE A 59 20.23 3.97 -12.13
CA PHE A 59 19.12 3.14 -11.70
C PHE A 59 18.81 3.43 -10.23
N THR A 60 17.64 3.99 -9.96
CA THR A 60 17.19 4.41 -8.65
C THR A 60 16.04 3.53 -8.17
N PHE A 61 16.35 2.66 -7.22
CA PHE A 61 15.37 1.90 -6.44
C PHE A 61 15.03 2.68 -5.17
N ALA A 62 13.78 3.10 -5.02
CA ALA A 62 13.34 3.91 -3.89
C ALA A 62 12.22 3.22 -3.12
N VAL A 63 12.44 3.04 -1.82
CA VAL A 63 11.45 2.51 -0.88
C VAL A 63 11.38 3.45 0.30
N SER A 64 10.20 4.00 0.58
CA SER A 64 9.98 4.79 1.78
C SER A 64 8.51 4.97 2.11
N PRO A 65 8.11 4.76 3.37
CA PRO A 65 6.77 5.09 3.84
C PRO A 65 6.41 6.58 3.71
N ALA A 66 7.40 7.50 3.68
CA ALA A 66 7.15 8.93 3.90
C ALA A 66 7.11 9.80 2.63
N TRP A 67 7.88 9.48 1.57
CA TRP A 67 7.95 10.35 0.37
C TRP A 67 7.62 9.65 -0.96
N CYS A 68 7.72 8.31 -1.02
CA CYS A 68 7.48 7.56 -2.26
C CYS A 68 6.61 6.31 -2.07
N GLY A 69 6.00 6.13 -0.90
CA GLY A 69 5.12 5.00 -0.58
C GLY A 69 3.70 5.14 -1.10
N GLY A 70 3.38 6.27 -1.75
CA GLY A 70 2.00 6.67 -1.98
C GLY A 70 1.75 7.38 -3.30
N LEU A 71 0.91 8.43 -3.26
CA LEU A 71 0.57 9.25 -4.41
C LEU A 71 1.81 9.85 -5.06
N GLN A 72 2.74 10.31 -4.22
CA GLN A 72 3.99 10.88 -4.69
C GLN A 72 4.90 9.83 -5.33
N GLY A 73 4.93 8.61 -4.79
CA GLY A 73 5.66 7.48 -5.36
C GLY A 73 5.22 7.18 -6.79
N ALA A 74 3.91 7.01 -7.00
CA ALA A 74 3.34 6.78 -8.31
C ALA A 74 3.71 7.89 -9.32
N ARG A 75 3.71 9.17 -8.89
CA ARG A 75 4.14 10.29 -9.74
C ARG A 75 5.62 10.23 -10.10
N LEU A 76 6.47 9.87 -9.15
CA LEU A 76 7.92 9.79 -9.37
C LEU A 76 8.25 8.65 -10.35
N VAL A 77 7.66 7.47 -10.18
CA VAL A 77 7.82 6.35 -11.12
C VAL A 77 7.26 6.72 -12.49
N GLY A 78 6.03 7.23 -12.52
CA GLY A 78 5.36 7.59 -13.78
C GLY A 78 6.02 8.74 -14.54
N SER A 79 6.91 9.52 -13.90
CA SER A 79 7.70 10.57 -14.54
C SER A 79 9.16 10.16 -14.80
N GLY A 80 9.55 8.91 -14.51
CA GLY A 80 10.90 8.41 -14.68
C GLY A 80 11.93 8.99 -13.71
N LYS A 81 11.49 9.62 -12.61
CA LYS A 81 12.39 10.19 -11.57
C LYS A 81 12.92 9.12 -10.61
N ILE A 82 12.23 8.00 -10.51
CA ILE A 82 12.67 6.76 -9.86
C ILE A 82 12.25 5.59 -10.75
N ASP A 83 13.04 4.51 -10.79
CA ASP A 83 12.77 3.38 -11.69
C ASP A 83 11.79 2.38 -11.06
N ILE A 84 11.89 2.18 -9.76
CA ILE A 84 11.02 1.27 -8.99
C ILE A 84 10.53 1.99 -7.74
N GLY A 85 9.22 1.89 -7.49
CA GLY A 85 8.57 2.37 -6.28
C GLY A 85 7.69 1.30 -5.66
N TRP A 86 7.69 1.22 -4.34
CA TRP A 86 6.81 0.35 -3.58
C TRP A 86 5.69 1.18 -2.98
N LEU A 87 4.46 0.98 -3.45
CA LEU A 87 3.32 1.80 -3.06
C LEU A 87 2.46 1.07 -2.01
N ASN A 88 1.70 1.84 -1.25
CA ASN A 88 0.63 1.42 -0.37
C ASN A 88 -0.50 2.45 -0.50
N PRO A 89 -1.75 2.05 -0.79
CA PRO A 89 -2.22 0.70 -1.17
C PRO A 89 -2.22 0.44 -2.69
N SER A 90 -2.64 -0.76 -3.10
CA SER A 90 -2.78 -1.16 -4.51
C SER A 90 -3.67 -0.25 -5.35
N VAL A 91 -4.70 0.34 -4.74
CA VAL A 91 -5.59 1.26 -5.47
C VAL A 91 -4.83 2.48 -6.01
N ILE A 92 -3.74 2.93 -5.37
CA ILE A 92 -2.94 4.07 -5.87
C ILE A 92 -2.36 3.78 -7.25
N ALA A 93 -1.79 2.60 -7.43
CA ALA A 93 -1.26 2.16 -8.73
C ALA A 93 -2.39 2.14 -9.79
N THR A 94 -3.56 1.64 -9.41
CA THR A 94 -4.75 1.58 -10.28
C THR A 94 -5.23 2.98 -10.68
N MET A 95 -5.36 3.91 -9.73
CA MET A 95 -5.76 5.30 -10.00
C MET A 95 -4.75 6.01 -10.91
N ALA A 96 -3.46 5.80 -10.67
CA ALA A 96 -2.37 6.37 -11.47
C ALA A 96 -2.40 5.86 -12.91
N TYR A 97 -2.54 4.55 -13.10
CA TYR A 97 -2.61 3.91 -14.41
C TYR A 97 -3.84 4.37 -15.21
N LEU A 98 -5.00 4.49 -14.56
CA LEU A 98 -6.23 4.95 -15.19
C LEU A 98 -6.33 6.48 -15.35
N GLY A 99 -5.46 7.26 -14.70
CA GLY A 99 -5.57 8.72 -14.69
C GLY A 99 -6.80 9.24 -13.96
N LYS A 100 -7.06 8.66 -12.78
CA LYS A 100 -8.23 8.97 -11.94
C LYS A 100 -7.82 9.57 -10.60
N GLY A 101 -8.79 10.17 -9.92
CA GLY A 101 -8.63 10.72 -8.58
C GLY A 101 -7.53 11.79 -8.50
N PRO A 102 -6.45 11.56 -7.74
CA PRO A 102 -5.37 12.53 -7.57
C PRO A 102 -4.43 12.61 -8.79
N PHE A 103 -4.67 11.80 -9.83
CA PHE A 103 -3.94 11.79 -11.09
C PHE A 103 -4.82 12.35 -12.20
N ARG A 104 -4.38 13.45 -12.84
CA ARG A 104 -5.13 14.11 -13.94
C ARG A 104 -5.00 13.39 -15.29
N ARG A 105 -4.01 12.50 -15.42
CA ARG A 105 -3.70 11.75 -16.64
C ARG A 105 -3.18 10.38 -16.26
N SER A 106 -3.37 9.42 -17.15
CA SER A 106 -2.77 8.09 -17.04
C SER A 106 -1.24 8.22 -16.93
N LEU A 107 -0.67 7.45 -16.00
CA LEU A 107 0.77 7.26 -15.88
C LEU A 107 1.15 5.90 -16.47
N PRO A 108 2.28 5.79 -17.18
CA PRO A 108 2.75 4.56 -17.82
C PRO A 108 3.35 3.59 -16.79
N LEU A 109 2.58 3.21 -15.77
CA LEU A 109 3.00 2.27 -14.75
C LEU A 109 2.83 0.83 -15.20
N ARG A 110 3.70 -0.04 -14.70
CA ARG A 110 3.61 -1.50 -14.74
C ARG A 110 3.92 -2.07 -13.37
N ALA A 111 3.27 -3.16 -13.01
CA ALA A 111 3.62 -3.89 -11.79
C ALA A 111 4.75 -4.88 -12.03
N LEU A 112 5.65 -5.00 -11.06
CA LEU A 112 6.63 -6.10 -10.99
C LEU A 112 6.08 -7.21 -10.09
N ALA A 113 5.44 -6.84 -8.98
CA ALA A 113 4.77 -7.73 -8.04
C ALA A 113 3.78 -6.92 -7.19
N VAL A 114 2.97 -7.59 -6.37
CA VAL A 114 2.18 -7.02 -5.28
C VAL A 114 2.38 -7.84 -4.03
N PHE A 115 2.71 -7.20 -2.91
CA PHE A 115 2.81 -7.91 -1.64
C PHE A 115 1.43 -7.98 -1.00
N PRO A 116 0.93 -9.18 -0.67
CA PRO A 116 -0.34 -9.31 0.02
C PRO A 116 -0.26 -8.67 1.42
N SER A 117 -1.18 -7.76 1.69
CA SER A 117 -1.44 -7.17 3.01
C SER A 117 -2.93 -6.83 3.01
N TRP A 118 -3.71 -7.60 3.76
CA TRP A 118 -5.15 -7.41 3.82
C TRP A 118 -5.45 -6.19 4.67
N ASP A 119 -6.15 -5.20 4.11
CA ASP A 119 -6.54 -4.01 4.86
C ASP A 119 -7.79 -3.34 4.29
N ARG A 120 -8.43 -2.50 5.09
CA ARG A 120 -9.67 -1.79 4.74
C ARG A 120 -9.63 -0.37 5.27
N LEU A 121 -10.11 0.58 4.47
CA LEU A 121 -10.43 1.91 4.98
C LEU A 121 -11.82 1.85 5.60
N VAL A 122 -11.90 2.14 6.90
CA VAL A 122 -13.14 1.97 7.67
C VAL A 122 -13.52 3.21 8.46
N ILE A 123 -14.76 3.22 8.93
CA ILE A 123 -15.25 4.15 9.95
C ILE A 123 -15.74 3.32 11.13
N ALA A 124 -15.13 3.50 12.30
CA ALA A 124 -15.60 2.94 13.56
C ALA A 124 -16.22 4.03 14.43
N VAL A 125 -17.34 3.75 15.08
CA VAL A 125 -18.00 4.65 16.05
C VAL A 125 -18.27 3.93 17.36
N SER A 126 -18.27 4.64 18.48
CA SER A 126 -18.64 4.09 19.78
C SER A 126 -20.09 3.56 19.75
N GLY A 127 -20.29 2.30 20.15
CA GLY A 127 -21.62 1.68 20.21
C GLY A 127 -22.58 2.37 21.18
N ASN A 128 -22.06 3.09 22.19
CA ASN A 128 -22.85 3.86 23.16
C ASN A 128 -23.65 5.01 22.52
N LEU A 129 -23.29 5.41 21.29
CA LEU A 129 -24.02 6.44 20.54
C LEU A 129 -25.32 5.90 19.89
N GLY A 130 -25.48 4.58 19.82
CA GLY A 130 -26.58 3.93 19.11
C GLY A 130 -26.65 4.37 17.64
N ILE A 131 -25.50 4.46 16.97
CA ILE A 131 -25.37 4.84 15.57
C ILE A 131 -24.96 3.60 14.79
N GLY A 132 -25.84 3.12 13.91
CA GLY A 132 -25.61 1.94 13.06
C GLY A 132 -25.27 2.27 11.61
N SER A 133 -25.43 3.53 11.19
CA SER A 133 -25.19 3.97 9.81
C SER A 133 -24.60 5.38 9.72
N LEU A 134 -23.98 5.69 8.57
CA LEU A 134 -23.50 7.05 8.28
C LEU A 134 -24.63 8.05 8.09
N GLU A 135 -25.80 7.58 7.65
CA GLU A 135 -27.03 8.35 7.54
C GLU A 135 -27.53 8.79 8.93
N GLU A 136 -27.60 7.87 9.89
CA GLU A 136 -27.94 8.20 11.29
C GLU A 136 -26.92 9.16 11.93
N LEU A 137 -25.62 8.97 11.65
CA LEU A 137 -24.57 9.88 12.13
C LEU A 137 -24.80 11.32 11.66
N LYS A 138 -25.19 11.49 10.39
CA LYS A 138 -25.48 12.79 9.77
C LYS A 138 -26.77 13.44 10.29
N GLU A 139 -27.73 12.65 10.71
CA GLU A 139 -28.99 13.11 11.30
C GLU A 139 -28.78 13.57 12.74
N LYS A 140 -28.11 12.75 13.56
CA LYS A 140 -27.87 13.04 14.98
C LYS A 140 -26.83 14.14 15.20
N ARG A 141 -25.83 14.25 14.32
CA ARG A 141 -24.74 15.25 14.40
C ARG A 141 -24.12 15.36 15.82
N PRO A 142 -23.70 14.24 16.42
CA PRO A 142 -23.15 14.28 17.77
C PRO A 142 -21.81 15.04 17.80
N ALA A 143 -21.52 15.69 18.92
CA ALA A 143 -20.19 16.18 19.23
C ALA A 143 -19.28 14.97 19.54
N LEU A 144 -18.33 14.68 18.66
CA LEU A 144 -17.43 13.51 18.75
C LEU A 144 -15.97 13.96 18.78
N ARG A 145 -15.16 13.24 19.55
CA ARG A 145 -13.70 13.22 19.36
C ARG A 145 -13.35 12.14 18.35
N VAL A 146 -12.89 12.59 17.18
CA VAL A 146 -12.61 11.74 16.02
C VAL A 146 -11.11 11.59 15.85
N SER A 147 -10.59 10.37 15.95
CA SER A 147 -9.20 10.08 15.56
C SER A 147 -9.12 9.73 14.08
N VAL A 148 -8.22 10.36 13.35
CA VAL A 148 -8.12 10.24 11.89
C VAL A 148 -6.67 10.04 11.50
N ALA A 149 -6.36 9.13 10.57
CA ALA A 149 -5.00 9.05 10.06
C ALA A 149 -4.64 10.22 9.15
N GLU A 150 -3.37 10.59 9.20
CA GLU A 150 -2.79 11.66 8.40
C GLU A 150 -1.50 11.22 7.73
N ASN A 151 -1.60 10.90 6.44
CA ASN A 151 -0.50 10.76 5.48
C ASN A 151 -1.00 11.06 4.05
N ASP A 152 -0.13 11.04 3.04
CA ASP A 152 -0.49 11.49 1.68
C ASP A 152 -1.67 10.69 1.05
N CYS A 153 -1.68 9.37 1.21
CA CYS A 153 -2.67 8.48 0.60
C CYS A 153 -3.94 8.37 1.40
N VAL A 154 -3.82 8.11 2.70
CA VAL A 154 -4.98 7.88 3.56
C VAL A 154 -5.79 9.16 3.71
N SER A 155 -5.15 10.34 3.76
CA SER A 155 -5.87 11.62 3.82
C SER A 155 -6.72 11.85 2.58
N PHE A 156 -6.20 11.49 1.39
CA PHE A 156 -6.98 11.54 0.16
C PHE A 156 -8.17 10.56 0.21
N ALA A 157 -7.93 9.33 0.63
CA ALA A 157 -8.97 8.30 0.69
C ALA A 157 -10.08 8.65 1.69
N ILE A 158 -9.72 9.15 2.87
CA ILE A 158 -10.65 9.65 3.90
C ILE A 158 -11.44 10.85 3.38
N ALA A 159 -10.78 11.82 2.74
CA ALA A 159 -11.48 12.96 2.15
C ALA A 159 -12.46 12.53 1.06
N ALA A 160 -12.09 11.56 0.20
CA ALA A 160 -12.97 11.01 -0.82
C ALA A 160 -14.16 10.25 -0.22
N LEU A 161 -13.92 9.43 0.81
CA LEU A 161 -14.94 8.68 1.57
C LEU A 161 -15.96 9.63 2.19
N LEU A 162 -15.50 10.61 2.98
CA LEU A 162 -16.38 11.58 3.62
C LEU A 162 -17.17 12.38 2.57
N LYS A 163 -16.52 12.85 1.50
CA LYS A 163 -17.19 13.56 0.40
C LYS A 163 -18.25 12.70 -0.29
N ALA A 164 -18.01 11.40 -0.44
CA ALA A 164 -18.98 10.47 -1.03
C ALA A 164 -20.28 10.42 -0.20
N HIS A 165 -20.18 10.54 1.12
CA HIS A 165 -21.31 10.64 2.06
C HIS A 165 -21.86 12.06 2.27
N GLY A 166 -21.25 13.08 1.67
CA GLY A 166 -21.62 14.49 1.83
C GLY A 166 -21.08 15.13 3.11
N LEU A 167 -19.99 14.60 3.65
CA LEU A 167 -19.29 15.08 4.84
C LEU A 167 -17.89 15.59 4.49
N SER A 168 -17.28 16.27 5.45
CA SER A 168 -15.85 16.53 5.51
C SER A 168 -15.37 16.44 6.95
N LEU A 169 -14.05 16.48 7.20
CA LEU A 169 -13.54 16.55 8.56
C LEU A 169 -14.07 17.77 9.33
N LYS A 170 -14.35 18.89 8.64
CA LYS A 170 -14.95 20.09 9.24
C LYS A 170 -16.35 19.84 9.78
N SER A 171 -17.10 18.91 9.19
CA SER A 171 -18.45 18.58 9.64
C SER A 171 -18.46 18.13 11.10
N PHE A 172 -17.44 17.37 11.55
CA PHE A 172 -17.35 16.94 12.96
C PHE A 172 -17.04 18.08 13.92
N VAL A 173 -16.26 19.07 13.48
CA VAL A 173 -15.99 20.30 14.26
C VAL A 173 -17.24 21.18 14.34
N GLU A 174 -17.96 21.33 13.23
CA GLU A 174 -19.24 22.07 13.16
C GLU A 174 -20.33 21.45 14.04
N TRP A 175 -20.25 20.16 14.32
CA TRP A 175 -21.14 19.45 15.25
C TRP A 175 -20.73 19.61 16.73
N GLY A 176 -19.69 20.40 17.01
CA GLY A 176 -19.18 20.65 18.37
C GLY A 176 -18.14 19.63 18.84
N GLY A 177 -17.62 18.79 17.94
CA GLY A 177 -16.58 17.80 18.21
C GLY A 177 -15.15 18.31 17.94
N SER A 178 -14.20 17.38 17.94
CA SER A 178 -12.79 17.61 17.59
C SER A 178 -12.25 16.52 16.66
N VAL A 179 -11.24 16.87 15.87
CA VAL A 179 -10.50 15.93 15.01
C VAL A 179 -9.07 15.86 15.47
N GLU A 180 -8.60 14.66 15.81
CA GLU A 180 -7.27 14.35 16.33
C GLU A 180 -6.49 13.54 15.28
N PRO A 181 -5.64 14.20 14.46
CA PRO A 181 -4.85 13.50 13.46
C PRO A 181 -3.76 12.65 14.11
N VAL A 182 -3.47 11.48 13.51
CA VAL A 182 -2.34 10.64 13.91
C VAL A 182 -1.54 10.18 12.69
N VAL A 183 -0.21 10.19 12.83
CA VAL A 183 0.72 9.84 11.73
C VAL A 183 0.81 8.33 11.50
N ARG A 184 0.57 7.52 12.54
CA ARG A 184 0.63 6.06 12.46
C ARG A 184 -0.63 5.41 13.04
N PRO A 185 -1.15 4.33 12.44
CA PRO A 185 -2.33 3.64 12.95
C PRO A 185 -2.20 3.16 14.42
N SER A 186 -0.99 2.72 14.79
CA SER A 186 -0.62 2.23 16.13
C SER A 186 -0.31 3.32 17.17
N ASN A 187 -0.76 4.56 16.96
CA ASN A 187 -0.46 5.66 17.89
C ASN A 187 -0.99 5.34 19.31
N PRO A 188 -0.13 5.34 20.35
CA PRO A 188 -0.54 5.02 21.74
C PRO A 188 -1.72 5.87 22.23
N ARG A 189 -1.74 7.17 21.89
CA ARG A 189 -2.81 8.10 22.27
C ARG A 189 -4.17 7.67 21.71
N ARG A 190 -4.21 7.16 20.47
CA ARG A 190 -5.43 6.61 19.88
C ARG A 190 -5.89 5.39 20.68
N ARG A 191 -4.98 4.43 20.91
CA ARG A 191 -5.28 3.21 21.66
C ARG A 191 -5.84 3.52 23.04
N GLU A 192 -5.18 4.42 23.78
CA GLU A 192 -5.64 4.87 25.10
C GLU A 192 -7.00 5.55 25.05
N GLY A 193 -7.25 6.40 24.06
CA GLY A 193 -8.54 7.07 23.89
C GLY A 193 -9.67 6.12 23.49
N ILE A 194 -9.40 5.06 22.73
CA ILE A 194 -10.36 3.98 22.47
C ILE A 194 -10.69 3.25 23.76
N ILE A 195 -9.67 2.84 24.52
CA ILE A 195 -9.82 2.09 25.78
C ILE A 195 -10.62 2.89 26.82
N SER A 196 -10.36 4.19 26.95
CA SER A 196 -11.04 5.07 27.89
C SER A 196 -12.44 5.52 27.45
N GLY A 197 -12.79 5.31 26.17
CA GLY A 197 -14.02 5.83 25.56
C GLY A 197 -13.97 7.33 25.23
N GLU A 198 -12.82 7.98 25.40
CA GLU A 198 -12.62 9.39 25.05
C GLU A 198 -12.68 9.62 23.54
N ILE A 199 -12.12 8.70 22.72
CA ILE A 199 -12.24 8.72 21.27
C ILE A 199 -13.51 7.95 20.90
N GLN A 200 -14.51 8.66 20.39
CA GLN A 200 -15.79 8.06 20.02
C GLN A 200 -15.87 7.65 18.55
N MET A 201 -14.90 8.04 17.73
CA MET A 201 -14.87 7.69 16.31
C MET A 201 -13.44 7.56 15.80
N VAL A 202 -13.19 6.56 14.95
CA VAL A 202 -11.91 6.36 14.26
C VAL A 202 -12.19 6.26 12.76
N ILE A 203 -11.42 6.98 11.95
CA ILE A 203 -11.42 6.86 10.49
C ILE A 203 -10.00 6.55 10.05
N ASP A 204 -9.75 5.31 9.65
CA ASP A 204 -8.41 4.85 9.30
C ASP A 204 -8.41 3.53 8.51
N GLU A 205 -7.25 3.24 7.94
CA GLU A 205 -6.71 1.93 7.57
C GLU A 205 -5.88 1.35 8.73
N GLY A 206 -5.12 0.27 8.48
CA GLY A 206 -4.16 -0.28 9.43
C GLY A 206 -4.85 -1.00 10.57
N LEU A 207 -5.95 -1.66 10.24
CA LEU A 207 -6.90 -2.29 11.16
C LEU A 207 -6.23 -3.21 12.19
N ASP A 208 -5.14 -3.86 11.82
CA ASP A 208 -4.38 -4.76 12.70
C ASP A 208 -3.93 -4.09 14.01
N SER A 209 -3.68 -2.79 13.97
CA SER A 209 -3.13 -2.04 15.12
C SER A 209 -4.17 -1.52 16.09
N TRP A 210 -5.42 -1.34 15.65
CA TRP A 210 -6.45 -0.65 16.45
C TRP A 210 -7.85 -1.29 16.35
N GLY A 211 -8.17 -1.98 15.25
CA GLY A 211 -9.48 -2.57 14.99
C GLY A 211 -9.92 -3.58 16.06
N PRO A 212 -9.09 -4.57 16.44
CA PRO A 212 -9.42 -5.48 17.53
C PRO A 212 -9.71 -4.78 18.86
N VAL A 213 -8.91 -3.75 19.21
CA VAL A 213 -9.12 -2.95 20.43
C VAL A 213 -10.42 -2.16 20.35
N ALA A 214 -10.74 -1.58 19.20
CA ALA A 214 -12.00 -0.86 18.98
C ALA A 214 -13.22 -1.78 19.21
N LEU A 215 -13.20 -3.00 18.68
CA LEU A 215 -14.27 -3.98 18.90
C LEU A 215 -14.38 -4.43 20.35
N GLU A 216 -13.25 -4.73 21.00
CA GLU A 216 -13.19 -5.15 22.41
C GLU A 216 -13.78 -4.07 23.35
N HIS A 217 -13.60 -2.80 23.00
CA HIS A 217 -14.13 -1.64 23.74
C HIS A 217 -15.46 -1.10 23.17
N GLY A 218 -16.21 -1.94 22.45
CA GLY A 218 -17.60 -1.67 22.11
C GLY A 218 -17.82 -0.67 20.97
N MET A 219 -16.81 -0.40 20.14
CA MET A 219 -17.03 0.29 18.88
C MET A 219 -17.64 -0.63 17.83
N VAL A 220 -18.37 -0.04 16.88
CA VAL A 220 -18.96 -0.72 15.73
C VAL A 220 -18.44 -0.09 14.44
N PHE A 221 -18.23 -0.92 13.42
CA PHE A 221 -17.85 -0.44 12.09
C PHE A 221 -19.09 -0.13 11.26
N LEU A 222 -19.12 1.05 10.67
CA LEU A 222 -20.21 1.51 9.83
C LEU A 222 -20.04 1.01 8.40
N SER A 223 -21.07 0.35 7.86
CA SER A 223 -21.12 -0.01 6.45
C SER A 223 -21.28 1.25 5.59
N PHE A 224 -20.61 1.29 4.45
CA PHE A 224 -20.76 2.35 3.47
C PHE A 224 -22.01 2.08 2.62
N SER A 225 -22.79 3.14 2.36
CA SER A 225 -23.99 3.05 1.54
C SER A 225 -23.63 2.86 0.07
N GLU A 226 -24.46 2.14 -0.68
CA GLU A 226 -24.23 1.87 -2.12
C GLU A 226 -23.97 3.15 -2.93
N LYS A 227 -24.66 4.25 -2.60
CA LYS A 227 -24.46 5.55 -3.23
C LYS A 227 -23.05 6.09 -3.01
N ALA A 228 -22.47 5.91 -1.83
CA ALA A 228 -21.11 6.34 -1.54
C ALA A 228 -20.08 5.40 -2.16
N THR A 229 -20.28 4.09 -2.04
CA THR A 229 -19.45 3.06 -2.67
C THR A 229 -19.34 3.28 -4.18
N ALA A 230 -20.47 3.48 -4.87
CA ALA A 230 -20.49 3.75 -6.31
C ALA A 230 -19.75 5.04 -6.71
N LYS A 231 -19.67 6.05 -5.82
CA LYS A 231 -18.84 7.24 -6.07
C LYS A 231 -17.36 6.93 -5.90
N LEU A 232 -17.00 6.11 -4.91
CA LEU A 232 -15.61 5.71 -4.64
C LEU A 232 -15.06 4.80 -5.76
N GLU A 233 -15.88 3.90 -6.28
CA GLU A 233 -15.52 3.04 -7.43
C GLU A 233 -15.15 3.86 -8.68
N ARG A 234 -15.73 5.05 -8.86
CA ARG A 234 -15.34 5.96 -9.97
C ARG A 234 -13.90 6.42 -9.87
N TYR A 235 -13.36 6.54 -8.65
CA TYR A 235 -11.94 6.85 -8.42
C TYR A 235 -11.04 5.65 -8.70
N GLY A 236 -11.54 4.43 -8.51
CA GLY A 236 -10.79 3.18 -8.65
C GLY A 236 -10.75 2.31 -7.39
N PHE A 237 -11.36 2.77 -6.29
CA PHE A 237 -11.54 1.94 -5.09
C PHE A 237 -12.39 0.70 -5.42
N GLN A 238 -12.13 -0.39 -4.71
CA GLN A 238 -12.93 -1.60 -4.78
C GLN A 238 -13.77 -1.72 -3.51
N ARG A 239 -15.03 -2.14 -3.65
CA ARG A 239 -15.83 -2.55 -2.50
C ARG A 239 -15.25 -3.84 -1.92
N ALA A 240 -15.26 -3.97 -0.60
CA ALA A 240 -14.83 -5.19 0.06
C ALA A 240 -15.60 -5.42 1.37
N PRO A 241 -15.89 -6.68 1.71
CA PRO A 241 -16.44 -6.99 3.01
C PRO A 241 -15.38 -6.79 4.11
N LEU A 242 -15.83 -6.42 5.31
CA LEU A 242 -14.99 -6.31 6.50
C LEU A 242 -14.81 -7.65 7.25
N THR A 243 -15.47 -8.72 6.79
CA THR A 243 -15.50 -10.04 7.47
C THR A 243 -14.23 -10.88 7.29
N GLY A 244 -13.18 -10.33 6.68
CA GLY A 244 -11.90 -11.00 6.44
C GLY A 244 -10.79 -10.63 7.44
N GLY A 245 -9.58 -11.09 7.14
CA GLY A 245 -8.37 -10.73 7.88
C GLY A 245 -8.45 -11.01 9.39
N ARG A 246 -7.87 -10.11 10.19
CA ARG A 246 -7.84 -10.24 11.66
C ARG A 246 -9.17 -9.97 12.36
N LEU A 247 -10.16 -9.48 11.62
CA LEU A 247 -11.51 -9.22 12.12
C LEU A 247 -12.48 -10.39 11.83
N ASN A 248 -12.00 -11.46 11.22
CA ASN A 248 -12.80 -12.65 10.90
C ASN A 248 -13.54 -13.17 12.15
N GLY A 249 -14.86 -13.33 12.03
CA GLY A 249 -15.74 -13.74 13.13
C GLY A 249 -16.02 -12.69 14.20
N ARG A 250 -15.51 -11.46 14.07
CA ARG A 250 -15.65 -10.39 15.08
C ARG A 250 -16.56 -9.22 14.66
N VAL A 251 -16.96 -9.17 13.40
CA VAL A 251 -17.85 -8.12 12.86
C VAL A 251 -19.21 -8.73 12.51
N ARG A 252 -20.30 -8.05 12.91
CA ARG A 252 -21.68 -8.48 12.66
C ARG A 252 -22.10 -8.20 11.22
N GLU A 253 -22.70 -9.19 10.55
CA GLU A 253 -23.19 -9.15 9.16
C GLU A 253 -22.23 -8.48 8.13
N ALA A 254 -22.64 -8.39 6.87
CA ALA A 254 -21.79 -7.93 5.77
C ALA A 254 -21.58 -6.40 5.82
N THR A 255 -20.75 -5.92 6.74
CA THR A 255 -20.26 -4.53 6.72
C THR A 255 -19.41 -4.33 5.46
N ASN A 256 -19.97 -3.61 4.49
CA ASN A 256 -19.31 -3.30 3.23
C ASN A 256 -18.53 -1.99 3.37
N VAL A 257 -17.24 -2.06 3.07
CA VAL A 257 -16.32 -0.92 3.12
C VAL A 257 -15.55 -0.84 1.80
N ILE A 258 -14.49 -0.03 1.75
CA ILE A 258 -13.58 -0.04 0.60
C ILE A 258 -12.28 -0.77 0.95
N ASP A 259 -11.76 -1.48 -0.04
CA ASP A 259 -10.46 -2.11 0.03
C ASP A 259 -9.33 -1.08 0.15
N TYR A 260 -8.34 -1.39 0.98
CA TYR A 260 -7.09 -0.65 1.11
C TYR A 260 -5.89 -1.62 1.11
N SER A 261 -6.05 -2.79 0.49
CA SER A 261 -5.09 -3.88 0.56
C SER A 261 -3.95 -3.72 -0.43
N GLY A 262 -2.88 -4.47 -0.17
CA GLY A 262 -1.80 -4.76 -1.11
C GLY A 262 -0.77 -3.65 -1.24
N TRP A 263 0.50 -4.06 -1.35
CA TRP A 263 1.62 -3.15 -1.54
C TRP A 263 2.29 -3.43 -2.90
N PRO A 264 1.85 -2.79 -4.00
CA PRO A 264 2.39 -3.06 -5.32
C PRO A 264 3.80 -2.48 -5.47
N ILE A 265 4.69 -3.30 -6.04
CA ILE A 265 5.97 -2.86 -6.57
C ILE A 265 5.73 -2.45 -8.01
N VAL A 266 5.88 -1.16 -8.29
CA VAL A 266 5.63 -0.59 -9.62
C VAL A 266 6.89 -0.05 -10.26
N THR A 267 6.90 -0.04 -11.58
CA THR A 267 7.94 0.53 -12.41
C THR A 267 7.34 1.30 -13.60
N HIS A 268 8.16 2.05 -14.32
CA HIS A 268 7.79 2.67 -15.58
C HIS A 268 7.72 1.61 -16.69
N ALA A 269 6.79 1.76 -17.63
CA ALA A 269 6.60 0.81 -18.74
C ALA A 269 7.80 0.70 -19.71
N SER A 270 8.77 1.61 -19.61
CA SER A 270 10.01 1.59 -20.39
C SER A 270 11.19 0.94 -19.65
N LEU A 271 10.97 0.38 -18.45
CA LEU A 271 12.02 -0.38 -17.78
C LEU A 271 12.47 -1.51 -18.72
N PRO A 272 13.78 -1.77 -18.90
CA PRO A 272 14.22 -2.85 -19.75
C PRO A 272 13.62 -4.20 -19.31
N ASP A 273 13.06 -4.95 -20.26
CA ASP A 273 12.41 -6.25 -19.98
C ASP A 273 13.31 -7.20 -19.20
N GLU A 274 14.59 -7.26 -19.55
CA GLU A 274 15.54 -8.14 -18.86
C GLU A 274 15.75 -7.72 -17.41
N LEU A 275 15.75 -6.42 -17.11
CA LEU A 275 15.88 -5.94 -15.74
C LEU A 275 14.62 -6.27 -14.91
N ALA A 276 13.44 -6.11 -15.49
CA ALA A 276 12.19 -6.54 -14.86
C ALA A 276 12.14 -8.04 -14.59
N TYR A 277 12.58 -8.85 -15.57
CA TYR A 277 12.68 -10.32 -15.46
C TYR A 277 13.62 -10.72 -14.32
N GLN A 278 14.84 -10.17 -14.29
CA GLN A 278 15.82 -10.48 -13.24
C GLN A 278 15.38 -9.99 -11.86
N PHE A 279 14.68 -8.86 -11.79
CA PHE A 279 14.12 -8.35 -10.53
C PHE A 279 13.17 -9.37 -9.89
N VAL A 280 12.19 -9.86 -10.65
CA VAL A 280 11.23 -10.85 -10.13
C VAL A 280 11.85 -12.22 -9.93
N ALA A 281 12.90 -12.56 -10.67
CA ALA A 281 13.70 -13.76 -10.44
C ALA A 281 14.49 -13.71 -9.12
N VAL A 282 14.97 -12.53 -8.72
CA VAL A 282 15.56 -12.31 -7.39
C VAL A 282 14.48 -12.42 -6.32
N LEU A 283 13.32 -11.78 -6.53
CA LEU A 283 12.19 -11.83 -5.61
C LEU A 283 11.76 -13.27 -5.32
N ASP A 284 11.58 -14.10 -6.35
CA ASP A 284 11.24 -15.52 -6.22
C ASP A 284 12.29 -16.30 -5.41
N ARG A 285 13.58 -16.01 -5.59
CA ARG A 285 14.65 -16.69 -4.84
C ARG A 285 14.68 -16.35 -3.35
N VAL A 286 14.32 -15.12 -2.97
CA VAL A 286 14.30 -14.67 -1.57
C VAL A 286 12.90 -14.74 -0.97
N HIS A 287 11.93 -15.25 -1.72
CA HIS A 287 10.52 -15.22 -1.41
C HIS A 287 10.18 -15.78 -0.02
N GLU A 288 10.83 -16.87 0.39
CA GLU A 288 10.59 -17.53 1.68
C GLU A 288 11.23 -16.81 2.88
N GLU A 289 12.18 -15.90 2.62
CA GLU A 289 12.90 -15.14 3.65
C GLU A 289 12.21 -13.81 3.99
N ILE A 290 11.19 -13.43 3.22
CA ILE A 290 10.51 -12.14 3.34
C ILE A 290 9.57 -12.12 4.56
N PRO A 291 9.61 -11.04 5.39
CA PRO A 291 8.64 -10.84 6.46
C PRO A 291 7.33 -10.29 5.92
N TYR A 292 6.41 -11.18 5.52
CA TYR A 292 5.09 -10.78 5.04
C TYR A 292 4.17 -10.29 6.17
N ASP A 293 3.27 -9.38 5.81
CA ASP A 293 2.10 -9.04 6.62
C ASP A 293 1.00 -10.10 6.47
N ALA A 294 1.35 -11.33 6.80
CA ALA A 294 0.51 -12.51 6.71
C ALA A 294 0.94 -13.54 7.74
N THR A 295 0.03 -14.42 8.15
CA THR A 295 0.33 -15.49 9.11
C THR A 295 1.20 -16.61 8.53
N GLN A 296 1.25 -16.71 7.20
CA GLN A 296 2.03 -17.68 6.46
C GLN A 296 2.69 -16.96 5.28
N VAL A 297 3.80 -17.52 4.82
CA VAL A 297 4.44 -17.10 3.57
C VAL A 297 3.43 -17.28 2.44
N PRO A 298 2.96 -16.20 1.78
CA PRO A 298 2.05 -16.31 0.65
C PRO A 298 2.72 -17.11 -0.47
N PRO A 299 2.00 -17.84 -1.33
CA PRO A 299 2.63 -18.47 -2.48
C PRO A 299 3.09 -17.39 -3.48
N MET A 300 4.18 -17.63 -4.22
CA MET A 300 4.70 -16.68 -5.22
C MET A 300 3.66 -16.26 -6.27
N SER A 301 2.72 -17.15 -6.62
CA SER A 301 1.60 -16.83 -7.51
C SER A 301 0.67 -15.73 -6.99
N SER A 302 0.56 -15.56 -5.66
CA SER A 302 -0.23 -14.47 -5.07
C SER A 302 0.43 -13.11 -5.24
N LEU A 303 1.75 -13.05 -5.46
CA LEU A 303 2.48 -11.81 -5.69
C LEU A 303 2.36 -11.29 -7.13
N CYS A 304 1.86 -12.10 -8.06
CA CYS A 304 1.72 -11.73 -9.46
C CYS A 304 0.27 -11.82 -9.99
N ARG A 305 -0.70 -12.19 -9.14
CA ARG A 305 -2.11 -12.31 -9.50
C ARG A 305 -2.95 -11.31 -8.73
N ASN A 306 -4.12 -10.99 -9.27
CA ASN A 306 -5.11 -10.18 -8.57
C ASN A 306 -5.77 -11.03 -7.46
N THR A 307 -5.51 -10.69 -6.20
CA THR A 307 -6.07 -11.37 -5.03
C THR A 307 -6.75 -10.36 -4.10
N GLU A 308 -7.50 -10.83 -3.10
CA GLU A 308 -8.13 -9.94 -2.12
C GLU A 308 -7.11 -9.17 -1.28
N ALA A 309 -6.07 -9.85 -0.79
CA ALA A 309 -5.02 -9.23 0.04
C ALA A 309 -3.95 -8.51 -0.80
N GLY A 310 -3.82 -8.85 -2.08
CA GLY A 310 -2.95 -8.17 -3.03
C GLY A 310 -3.70 -7.84 -4.32
N PRO A 311 -4.58 -6.82 -4.32
CA PRO A 311 -5.25 -6.40 -5.54
C PRO A 311 -4.22 -5.92 -6.56
N LEU A 312 -4.38 -6.34 -7.81
CA LEU A 312 -3.47 -6.00 -8.90
C LEU A 312 -4.28 -5.41 -10.06
N GLY A 313 -4.58 -4.12 -9.96
CA GLY A 313 -5.41 -3.39 -10.93
C GLY A 313 -4.65 -2.81 -12.12
N ILE A 314 -3.35 -3.12 -12.27
CA ILE A 314 -2.51 -2.68 -13.38
C ILE A 314 -1.79 -3.87 -14.02
N PRO A 315 -1.46 -3.81 -15.33
CA PRO A 315 -0.74 -4.91 -15.98
C PRO A 315 0.67 -5.08 -15.42
N LEU A 316 1.12 -6.33 -15.39
CA LEU A 316 2.51 -6.66 -15.10
C LEU A 316 3.43 -6.12 -16.20
N HIS A 317 4.68 -5.86 -15.83
CA HIS A 317 5.73 -5.54 -16.80
C HIS A 317 6.00 -6.77 -17.70
N PRO A 318 6.19 -6.61 -19.02
CA PRO A 318 6.37 -7.76 -19.93
C PRO A 318 7.49 -8.72 -19.50
N GLY A 319 8.65 -8.18 -19.10
CA GLY A 319 9.73 -8.99 -18.53
C GLY A 319 9.36 -9.77 -17.25
N ALA A 320 8.58 -9.18 -16.35
CA ALA A 320 8.10 -9.85 -15.14
C ALA A 320 7.06 -10.93 -15.47
N GLU A 321 6.09 -10.61 -16.33
CA GLU A 321 5.07 -11.54 -16.82
C GLU A 321 5.71 -12.76 -17.51
N ARG A 322 6.75 -12.54 -18.33
CA ARG A 322 7.52 -13.62 -18.96
C ARG A 322 8.08 -14.59 -17.92
N TYR A 323 8.75 -14.08 -16.88
CA TYR A 323 9.28 -14.91 -15.80
C TYR A 323 8.19 -15.74 -15.11
N TYR A 324 7.10 -15.10 -14.72
CA TYR A 324 6.04 -15.77 -13.98
C TYR A 324 5.33 -16.86 -14.81
N ARG A 325 5.18 -16.67 -16.13
CA ARG A 325 4.65 -17.72 -17.03
C ARG A 325 5.61 -18.89 -17.18
N GLU A 326 6.92 -18.62 -17.35
CA GLU A 326 7.94 -19.67 -17.46
C GLU A 326 8.03 -20.53 -16.18
N LYS A 327 7.76 -19.94 -15.01
CA LYS A 327 7.72 -20.63 -13.72
C LYS A 327 6.35 -21.24 -13.37
N GLY A 328 5.32 -21.02 -14.18
CA GLY A 328 3.97 -21.54 -13.93
C GLY A 328 3.21 -20.80 -12.81
N TYR A 329 3.62 -19.59 -12.45
CA TYR A 329 2.92 -18.75 -11.47
C TYR A 329 1.77 -17.94 -12.10
N LEU A 330 1.80 -17.74 -13.41
CA LEU A 330 0.68 -17.20 -14.21
C LEU A 330 0.06 -18.29 -15.04
#